data_AF-A0AA96QLB1-F1
#
_entry.id   AF-A0AA96QLB1-F1
#
_cell.length_a   1.000
_cell.length_b   1.000
_cell.length_c   1.000
_cell.angle_alpha   90.00
_cell.angle_beta   90.00
_cell.angle_gamma   90.00
#
_symmetry.space_group_name_H-M   'P 1'
#
loop_
_entity.id
_entity.type
_entity.pdbx_description
1 polymer ?
#
loop_
_entity_poly.entity_id
_entity_poly.type
_entity_poly.pdbx_seq_one_letter_code
_entity_poly.pdbx_strand_id
1 'polypeptide(L)'
;MAKLDVDAVVLPPLPVQYEDFYDGHEWRGEMQERGWSVPGLWGRYGWDLGRWPLTAVALFAAPKAKVWAYVTYVEGDVDVHAFDSEDERDRAVTKEVVFWWRNGDAPGPEDLPESGYLEHHHGPFPGF
;
A
#
# COMPACT_ATOMS: atom_id res chain seq x y z
N MET A 1 11.81 -4.27 -16.17
CA MET A 1 11.15 -3.49 -15.12
C MET A 1 11.63 -4.04 -13.80
N ALA A 2 11.93 -3.15 -12.87
CA ALA A 2 12.76 -3.45 -11.72
C ALA A 2 12.32 -2.63 -10.52
N LYS A 3 12.35 -3.27 -9.35
CA LYS A 3 12.37 -2.56 -8.06
C LYS A 3 13.47 -1.51 -8.11
N LEU A 4 13.10 -0.28 -7.79
CA LEU A 4 14.00 0.86 -7.74
C LEU A 4 14.65 0.94 -6.36
N ASP A 5 15.86 1.50 -6.33
CA ASP A 5 16.46 1.96 -5.09
C ASP A 5 15.71 3.21 -4.63
N VAL A 6 15.19 3.18 -3.40
CA VAL A 6 14.36 4.25 -2.83
C VAL A 6 15.18 5.54 -2.64
N ASP A 7 16.48 5.41 -2.37
CA ASP A 7 17.38 6.55 -2.19
C ASP A 7 17.75 7.22 -3.53
N ALA A 8 17.49 6.54 -4.65
CA ALA A 8 17.78 7.03 -6.00
C ALA A 8 16.57 7.72 -6.67
N VAL A 9 15.41 7.76 -6.01
CA VAL A 9 14.19 8.38 -6.53
C VAL A 9 13.70 9.52 -5.64
N VAL A 10 13.01 10.48 -6.26
CA VAL A 10 12.37 11.57 -5.52
C VAL A 10 10.95 11.13 -5.13
N LEU A 11 10.74 10.95 -3.83
CA LEU A 11 9.44 10.65 -3.23
C LEU A 11 9.00 11.83 -2.35
N PRO A 12 7.69 12.04 -2.16
CA PRO A 12 7.24 12.97 -1.14
C PRO A 12 7.72 12.53 0.24
N PRO A 13 7.98 13.48 1.16
CA PRO A 13 8.50 13.16 2.47
C PRO A 13 7.52 12.26 3.22
N LEU A 14 8.06 11.31 3.99
CA LEU A 14 7.26 10.50 4.89
C LEU A 14 7.09 11.22 6.23
N PRO A 15 5.95 11.02 6.90
CA PRO A 15 5.81 11.36 8.31
C PRO A 15 6.93 10.76 9.16
N VAL A 16 7.47 11.52 10.13
CA VAL A 16 8.54 11.02 11.02
C VAL A 16 7.93 10.11 12.06
N GLN A 17 8.50 8.92 12.21
CA GLN A 17 8.09 7.93 13.21
C GLN A 17 8.21 8.53 14.63
N TYR A 18 7.19 8.39 15.46
CA TYR A 18 7.14 8.72 16.90
C TYR A 18 7.13 10.19 17.33
N GLU A 19 7.49 11.17 16.50
CA GLU A 19 7.44 12.59 16.90
C GLU A 19 6.08 13.27 16.61
N ASP A 20 5.30 12.75 15.65
CA ASP A 20 4.12 13.41 15.09
C ASP A 20 2.78 12.61 15.17
N PHE A 21 2.77 11.35 15.64
CA PHE A 21 1.58 10.45 15.49
C PHE A 21 1.21 9.68 16.76
N TYR A 22 -0.07 9.72 17.13
CA TYR A 22 -0.67 8.87 18.16
C TYR A 22 -1.46 7.68 17.59
N ASP A 23 -1.88 7.70 16.32
CA ASP A 23 -2.52 6.56 15.65
C ASP A 23 -2.48 6.60 14.10
N GLY A 24 -2.93 5.51 13.45
CA GLY A 24 -2.96 5.40 11.99
C GLY A 24 -3.87 6.41 11.27
N HIS A 25 -4.83 7.06 11.97
CA HIS A 25 -5.68 8.08 11.35
C HIS A 25 -4.93 9.39 11.10
N GLU A 26 -4.09 9.82 12.04
CA GLU A 26 -3.22 10.99 11.84
C GLU A 26 -2.21 10.72 10.73
N TRP A 27 -1.62 9.53 10.71
CA TRP A 27 -0.70 9.10 9.65
C TRP A 27 -1.33 9.19 8.26
N ARG A 28 -2.58 8.75 8.13
CA ARG A 28 -3.35 8.89 6.89
C ARG A 28 -3.44 10.33 6.40
N GLY A 29 -3.82 11.24 7.29
CA GLY A 29 -4.00 12.66 6.96
C GLY A 29 -2.71 13.26 6.42
N GLU A 30 -1.61 13.05 7.15
CA GLU A 30 -0.28 13.55 6.77
C GLU A 30 0.22 12.96 5.46
N MET A 31 0.04 11.65 5.23
CA MET A 31 0.38 11.03 3.95
C MET A 31 -0.39 11.69 2.79
N GLN A 32 -1.70 11.94 2.98
CA GLN A 32 -2.52 12.59 1.96
C GLN A 32 -2.10 14.04 1.68
N GLU A 33 -1.81 14.82 2.71
CA GLU A 33 -1.32 16.21 2.57
C GLU A 33 0.02 16.27 1.84
N ARG A 34 0.86 15.24 1.99
CA ARG A 34 2.17 15.12 1.33
C ARG A 34 2.08 14.51 -0.07
N GLY A 35 0.88 14.22 -0.58
CA GLY A 35 0.67 13.78 -1.96
C GLY A 35 0.65 12.27 -2.17
N TRP A 36 0.49 11.49 -1.10
CA TRP A 36 0.21 10.06 -1.20
C TRP A 36 -1.30 9.80 -1.25
N SER A 37 -1.71 8.73 -1.93
CA SER A 37 -3.06 8.18 -1.80
C SER A 37 -3.06 7.10 -0.72
N VAL A 38 -4.08 7.05 0.13
CA VAL A 38 -4.18 6.02 1.19
C VAL A 38 -5.50 5.27 1.03
N PRO A 39 -5.58 4.33 0.07
CA PRO A 39 -6.81 3.57 -0.15
C PRO A 39 -7.09 2.63 1.02
N GLY A 40 -8.38 2.47 1.35
CA GLY A 40 -8.83 1.47 2.33
C GLY A 40 -9.22 0.14 1.70
N LEU A 41 -9.42 0.11 0.37
CA LEU A 41 -9.94 -1.05 -0.36
C LEU A 41 -9.01 -1.45 -1.50
N TRP A 42 -8.94 -2.75 -1.77
CA TRP A 42 -8.11 -3.37 -2.78
C TRP A 42 -8.85 -4.41 -3.59
N GLY A 43 -8.35 -4.71 -4.79
CA GLY A 43 -8.90 -5.67 -5.73
C GLY A 43 -10.25 -5.25 -6.31
N ARG A 44 -10.74 -6.02 -7.27
CA ARG A 44 -11.96 -5.74 -8.05
C ARG A 44 -13.23 -5.57 -7.21
N TYR A 45 -13.38 -6.30 -6.11
CA TYR A 45 -14.59 -6.30 -5.28
C TYR A 45 -14.45 -5.49 -3.98
N GLY A 46 -13.29 -4.86 -3.74
CA GLY A 46 -13.09 -3.96 -2.60
C GLY A 46 -12.94 -4.71 -1.28
N TRP A 47 -11.86 -5.50 -1.16
CA TRP A 47 -11.45 -6.10 0.11
C TRP A 47 -10.57 -5.16 0.91
N ASP A 48 -10.48 -5.38 2.21
CA ASP A 48 -9.75 -4.49 3.11
C ASP A 48 -8.25 -4.47 2.78
N LEU A 49 -7.73 -3.27 2.53
CA LEU A 49 -6.30 -3.02 2.34
C LEU A 49 -5.64 -2.77 3.70
N GLY A 50 -5.50 -3.84 4.47
CA GLY A 50 -5.03 -3.78 5.86
C GLY A 50 -6.17 -3.60 6.86
N ARG A 51 -5.81 -3.52 8.14
CA ARG A 51 -6.74 -3.40 9.27
C ARG A 51 -6.59 -2.03 9.90
N TRP A 52 -7.48 -1.13 9.53
CA TRP A 52 -7.49 0.21 10.09
C TRP A 52 -7.75 0.21 11.61
N PRO A 53 -7.00 0.99 12.42
CA PRO A 53 -5.85 1.85 12.07
C PRO A 53 -4.47 1.20 12.29
N LEU A 54 -4.41 -0.13 12.43
CA LEU A 54 -3.19 -0.89 12.77
C LEU A 54 -2.29 -1.12 11.56
N THR A 55 -2.86 -1.53 10.42
CA THR A 55 -2.12 -1.71 9.17
C THR A 55 -2.77 -0.95 8.02
N ALA A 56 -1.94 -0.31 7.20
CA ALA A 56 -2.38 0.49 6.06
C ALA A 56 -1.33 0.51 4.95
N VAL A 57 -1.76 0.89 3.75
CA VAL A 57 -0.88 1.15 2.60
C VAL A 57 -1.13 2.55 2.07
N ALA A 58 -0.06 3.29 1.82
CA ALA A 58 -0.10 4.50 1.01
C ALA A 58 0.58 4.25 -0.35
N LEU A 59 0.04 4.87 -1.40
CA LEU A 59 0.48 4.73 -2.77
C LEU A 59 0.92 6.08 -3.33
N PHE A 60 1.96 6.06 -4.15
CA PHE A 60 2.43 7.20 -4.91
C PHE A 60 2.58 6.81 -6.38
N ALA A 61 2.32 7.78 -7.26
CA ALA A 61 2.50 7.65 -8.69
C ALA A 61 3.02 8.97 -9.28
N ALA A 62 4.17 8.89 -9.95
CA ALA A 62 4.74 9.97 -10.75
C ALA A 62 5.06 9.45 -12.17
N PRO A 63 4.04 9.31 -13.05
CA PRO A 63 4.22 8.68 -14.37
C PRO A 63 5.26 9.37 -15.26
N LYS A 64 5.41 10.70 -15.15
CA LYS A 64 6.43 11.46 -15.90
C LYS A 64 7.86 11.08 -15.51
N ALA A 65 8.07 10.73 -14.24
CA ALA A 65 9.36 10.27 -13.72
C ALA A 65 9.52 8.74 -13.82
N LYS A 66 8.48 8.03 -14.27
CA LYS A 66 8.38 6.56 -14.24
C LYS A 66 8.65 5.99 -12.83
N VAL A 67 8.04 6.60 -11.82
CA VAL A 67 8.16 6.15 -10.43
C VAL A 67 6.77 5.84 -9.88
N TRP A 68 6.60 4.64 -9.36
CA TRP A 68 5.44 4.19 -8.59
C TRP A 68 5.93 3.60 -7.29
N ALA A 69 5.38 4.04 -6.16
CA ALA A 69 5.84 3.61 -4.86
C ALA A 69 4.66 3.25 -3.96
N TYR A 70 4.92 2.40 -2.98
CA TYR A 70 4.01 2.21 -1.87
C TYR A 70 4.76 2.22 -0.54
N VAL A 71 4.02 2.52 0.50
CA VAL A 71 4.48 2.56 1.89
C VAL A 71 3.55 1.70 2.70
N THR A 72 4.08 0.77 3.48
CA THR A 72 3.31 0.09 4.52
C THR A 72 3.37 0.90 5.81
N TYR A 73 2.29 0.86 6.57
CA TYR A 73 2.26 1.23 7.97
C TYR A 73 1.82 0.00 8.74
N VAL A 74 2.58 -0.44 9.74
CA VAL A 74 2.27 -1.57 10.60
C VAL A 74 2.54 -1.16 12.04
N GLU A 75 1.49 -0.73 12.74
CA GLU A 75 1.53 -0.31 14.15
C GLU A 75 2.64 0.71 14.47
N GLY A 76 2.92 1.60 13.51
CA GLY A 76 3.95 2.63 13.62
C GLY A 76 5.20 2.34 12.81
N ASP A 77 5.47 1.08 12.44
CA ASP A 77 6.59 0.74 11.54
C ASP A 77 6.24 1.06 10.09
N VAL A 78 7.20 1.64 9.37
CA VAL A 78 7.00 2.15 8.01
C VAL A 78 8.07 1.59 7.08
N ASP A 79 7.65 0.85 6.05
CA ASP A 79 8.54 0.37 4.98
C ASP A 79 8.16 0.98 3.64
N VAL A 80 9.17 1.32 2.82
CA VAL A 80 8.97 1.99 1.53
C VAL A 80 9.54 1.17 0.39
N HIS A 81 8.77 1.11 -0.70
CA HIS A 81 9.16 0.40 -1.92
C HIS A 81 8.84 1.24 -3.15
N ALA A 82 9.78 1.29 -4.10
CA ALA A 82 9.62 2.00 -5.38
C ALA A 82 9.84 1.07 -6.58
N PHE A 83 9.17 1.36 -7.68
CA PHE A 83 9.12 0.57 -8.91
C PHE A 83 9.07 1.49 -10.13
N ASP A 84 9.52 0.97 -11.28
CA ASP A 84 9.45 1.67 -12.57
C ASP A 84 8.15 1.41 -13.35
N SER A 85 7.18 0.75 -12.73
CA SER A 85 5.86 0.48 -13.29
C SER A 85 4.75 0.46 -12.24
N GLU A 86 3.55 0.86 -12.66
CA GLU A 86 2.34 0.78 -11.84
C GLU A 86 1.95 -0.66 -11.51
N ASP A 87 1.94 -1.54 -12.51
CA ASP A 87 1.58 -2.96 -12.36
C ASP A 87 2.53 -3.66 -11.38
N GLU A 88 3.82 -3.33 -11.38
CA GLU A 88 4.78 -3.92 -10.43
C GLU A 88 4.55 -3.44 -8.99
N ARG A 89 4.28 -2.14 -8.79
CA ARG A 89 3.86 -1.61 -7.49
C ARG A 89 2.60 -2.35 -7.03
N ASP A 90 1.60 -2.45 -7.88
CA ASP A 90 0.31 -3.04 -7.52
C ASP A 90 0.44 -4.55 -7.27
N ARG A 91 1.31 -5.27 -7.98
CA ARG A 91 1.61 -6.68 -7.70
C ARG A 91 2.33 -6.85 -6.36
N ALA A 92 3.21 -5.91 -6.01
CA ALA A 92 3.87 -5.92 -4.70
C ALA A 92 2.87 -5.66 -3.57
N VAL A 93 2.00 -4.65 -3.70
CA VAL A 93 0.92 -4.37 -2.75
C VAL A 93 -0.05 -5.55 -2.65
N THR A 94 -0.42 -6.19 -3.77
CA THR A 94 -1.26 -7.38 -3.75
C THR A 94 -0.61 -8.53 -2.96
N LYS A 95 0.70 -8.72 -3.07
CA LYS A 95 1.39 -9.77 -2.28
C LYS A 95 1.35 -9.45 -0.78
N GLU A 96 1.55 -8.18 -0.42
CA GLU A 96 1.48 -7.71 0.97
C GLU A 96 0.09 -7.93 1.57
N VAL A 97 -0.96 -7.46 0.89
CA VAL A 97 -2.33 -7.59 1.41
C VAL A 97 -2.81 -9.04 1.44
N VAL A 98 -2.39 -9.88 0.48
CA VAL A 98 -2.68 -11.32 0.49
C VAL A 98 -2.00 -12.01 1.68
N PHE A 99 -0.80 -11.57 2.07
CA PHE A 99 -0.15 -12.05 3.29
C PHE A 99 -0.99 -11.68 4.52
N TRP A 100 -1.46 -10.43 4.63
CA TRP A 100 -2.34 -10.00 5.74
C TRP A 100 -3.66 -10.76 5.77
N TRP A 101 -4.31 -10.97 4.62
CA TRP A 101 -5.55 -11.75 4.54
C TRP A 101 -5.36 -13.20 5.02
N ARG A 102 -4.27 -13.86 4.60
CA ARG A 102 -3.98 -15.24 5.00
C ARG A 102 -3.71 -15.39 6.49
N ASN A 103 -3.07 -14.40 7.10
CA ASN A 103 -2.74 -14.44 8.53
C ASN A 103 -3.90 -13.98 9.43
N GLY A 104 -5.02 -13.54 8.84
CA GLY A 104 -6.17 -13.04 9.59
C GLY A 104 -5.97 -11.61 10.12
N ASP A 105 -4.97 -10.88 9.62
CA ASP A 105 -4.73 -9.50 10.00
C ASP A 105 -5.82 -8.58 9.44
N ALA A 106 -6.32 -8.85 8.24
CA ALA A 106 -7.41 -8.12 7.61
C ALA A 106 -8.45 -9.07 6.96
N PRO A 107 -9.75 -8.70 6.91
CA PRO A 107 -10.75 -9.44 6.15
C PRO A 107 -10.39 -9.54 4.66
N GLY A 108 -10.33 -10.77 4.16
CA GLY A 108 -9.96 -11.06 2.77
C GLY A 108 -11.06 -11.80 1.98
N PRO A 109 -10.77 -12.11 0.70
CA PRO A 109 -11.66 -12.89 -0.15
C PRO A 109 -11.85 -14.33 0.34
N GLU A 110 -13.08 -14.85 0.25
CA GLU A 110 -13.38 -16.27 0.54
C GLU A 110 -12.74 -17.22 -0.50
N ASP A 111 -12.49 -16.74 -1.71
CA ASP A 111 -11.92 -17.52 -2.83
C ASP A 111 -10.40 -17.37 -2.95
N LEU A 112 -9.72 -16.90 -1.90
CA LEU A 112 -8.27 -16.79 -1.89
C LEU A 112 -7.64 -18.19 -1.99
N PRO A 113 -6.83 -18.48 -3.02
CA PRO A 113 -6.19 -19.78 -3.18
C PRO A 113 -5.16 -20.03 -2.06
N GLU A 114 -4.79 -21.30 -1.84
CA GLU A 114 -3.76 -21.68 -0.85
C GLU A 114 -2.41 -20.98 -1.10
N SER A 115 -2.07 -20.72 -2.37
CA SER A 115 -0.87 -19.99 -2.77
C SER A 115 -1.17 -19.00 -3.90
N GLY A 116 -0.41 -17.91 -3.97
CA GLY A 116 -0.62 -16.86 -4.97
C GLY A 116 -1.88 -16.03 -4.71
N TYR A 117 -2.52 -15.56 -5.77
CA TYR A 117 -3.78 -14.82 -5.77
C TYR A 117 -4.41 -14.88 -7.16
N LEU A 118 -5.70 -14.57 -7.28
CA LEU A 118 -6.41 -14.48 -8.55
C LEU A 118 -6.35 -13.05 -9.08
N GLU A 119 -6.47 -12.88 -10.39
CA GLU A 119 -6.33 -11.55 -11.02
C GLU A 119 -7.31 -10.52 -10.45
N HIS A 120 -8.51 -10.94 -10.02
CA HIS A 120 -9.46 -10.01 -9.44
C HIS A 120 -9.07 -9.53 -8.03
N HIS A 121 -8.10 -10.16 -7.35
CA HIS A 121 -7.54 -9.69 -6.08
C HIS A 121 -6.49 -8.57 -6.27
N HIS A 122 -6.12 -8.27 -7.52
CA HIS A 122 -5.04 -7.35 -7.85
C HIS A 122 -5.52 -5.94 -8.19
N GLY A 123 -4.71 -4.96 -7.77
CA GLY A 123 -4.85 -3.54 -8.10
C GLY A 123 -5.78 -2.77 -7.16
N PRO A 124 -5.75 -1.43 -7.25
CA PRO A 124 -6.68 -0.58 -6.50
C PRO A 124 -8.13 -0.91 -6.82
N PHE A 125 -9.02 -0.82 -5.82
CA PHE A 125 -10.45 -0.96 -6.05
C PHE A 125 -10.94 0.17 -6.98
N PRO A 126 -11.62 -0.15 -8.11
CA PRO A 126 -12.00 0.85 -9.11
C PRO A 126 -13.22 1.71 -8.72
N GLY A 127 -13.91 1.37 -7.62
CA GLY A 127 -15.09 2.11 -7.17
C GLY A 127 -14.74 3.17 -6.13
N PHE A 128 -15.10 4.42 -6.42
CA PHE A 128 -15.28 5.50 -5.44
C PHE A 128 -16.49 6.34 -5.86
#